data_AF-A0A7L1F764-F1
#
_entry.id   AF-A0A7L1F764-F1
#
_cell.length_a   1.000
_cell.length_b   1.000
_cell.length_c   1.000
_cell.angle_alpha   90.00
_cell.angle_beta   90.00
_cell.angle_gamma   90.00
#
_symmetry.space_group_name_H-M   'P 1'
#
loop_
_entity.id
_entity.type
_entity.pdbx_description
1 polymer ?
#
loop_
_entity_poly.entity_id
_entity_poly.type
_entity_poly.pdbx_seq_one_letter_code
_entity_poly.pdbx_strand_id
1 'polypeptide(L)'
;QFLSLCAPLTQEHPEVLPFLSSRHLRAHPDFRGSAEFRNILGRLLRRVQGRRRKVYVYINELCTVLKARALRRRLPLRSLPAPGGHHDPGAPSQYPNASSSDPGAPSQYPNAPSRCSSTSSQHPSAPSCNPQDPHGDPTSSLRRSGGGSRRQIRHLEHLLRVYASEIRRLQERELDLEELDSADSPYLQENRLKRRMMRIFHRLCQLKECSSLTGRVLEQRIRFRGTRYPEVNRSIERFINRPDAFPDYSDILREIRGASARHGLGLGRRQMENMAQEAFREVGNRLQERRHLDLVYNFGSHLTDEYRPG
;
A
#
# COMPACT_ATOMS: atom_id res chain seq x y z
N GLN A 1 -39.51 8.12 -15.12
CA GLN A 1 -39.99 9.10 -14.11
C GLN A 1 -38.90 10.10 -13.70
N PHE A 2 -37.80 9.68 -13.04
CA PHE A 2 -36.73 10.61 -12.62
C PHE A 2 -36.10 11.40 -13.78
N LEU A 3 -35.74 10.74 -14.89
CA LEU A 3 -35.21 11.40 -16.08
C LEU A 3 -36.17 12.44 -16.68
N SER A 4 -37.47 12.14 -16.72
CA SER A 4 -38.50 13.06 -17.22
C SER A 4 -38.65 14.30 -16.33
N LEU A 5 -38.46 14.16 -15.01
CA LEU A 5 -38.47 15.29 -14.08
C LEU A 5 -37.20 16.16 -14.20
N CYS A 6 -36.06 15.53 -14.50
CA CYS A 6 -34.79 16.23 -14.71
C CYS A 6 -34.70 16.92 -16.08
N ALA A 7 -35.33 16.39 -17.12
CA ALA A 7 -35.25 16.90 -18.49
C ALA A 7 -35.52 18.42 -18.65
N PRO A 8 -36.60 19.00 -18.10
CA PRO A 8 -36.82 20.44 -18.18
C PRO A 8 -35.87 21.26 -17.30
N LEU A 9 -35.15 20.63 -16.37
CA LEU A 9 -34.22 21.29 -15.44
C LEU A 9 -32.76 21.22 -15.89
N THR A 10 -32.46 20.44 -16.92
CA THR A 10 -31.13 20.25 -17.49
C THR A 10 -31.08 20.68 -18.97
N GLN A 11 -31.88 21.68 -19.36
CA GLN A 11 -31.95 22.17 -20.74
C GLN A 11 -30.62 22.74 -21.23
N GLU A 12 -29.86 23.38 -20.33
CA GLU A 12 -28.51 23.89 -20.59
C GLU A 12 -27.48 22.79 -20.88
N HIS A 13 -27.74 21.55 -20.41
CA HIS A 13 -26.82 20.41 -20.51
C HIS A 13 -27.59 19.12 -20.89
N PRO A 14 -28.08 19.00 -22.14
CA PRO A 14 -28.87 17.86 -22.59
C PRO A 14 -28.11 16.53 -22.53
N GLU A 15 -26.77 16.55 -22.58
CA GLU A 15 -25.87 15.39 -22.49
C GLU A 15 -25.98 14.62 -21.15
N VAL A 16 -26.52 15.25 -20.12
CA VAL A 16 -26.64 14.66 -18.77
C VAL A 16 -27.62 13.49 -18.74
N LEU A 17 -28.72 13.56 -19.50
CA LEU A 17 -29.73 12.49 -19.56
C LEU A 17 -29.22 11.20 -20.23
N PRO A 18 -28.58 11.24 -21.43
CA PRO A 18 -27.98 10.04 -22.01
C PRO A 18 -26.82 9.51 -21.17
N PHE A 19 -26.01 10.38 -20.54
CA PHE A 19 -24.97 9.96 -19.61
C PHE A 19 -25.54 9.17 -18.42
N LEU A 20 -26.58 9.70 -17.76
CA LEU A 20 -27.22 9.05 -16.62
C LEU A 20 -27.88 7.71 -17.03
N SER A 21 -28.45 7.65 -18.23
CA SER A 21 -29.04 6.42 -18.80
C SER A 21 -27.98 5.34 -19.06
N SER A 22 -26.83 5.71 -19.63
CA SER A 22 -25.68 4.83 -19.82
C SER A 22 -25.14 4.30 -18.49
N ARG A 23 -25.03 5.17 -17.46
CA ARG A 23 -24.62 4.76 -16.10
C ARG A 23 -25.61 3.80 -15.45
N HIS A 24 -26.92 3.99 -15.66
CA HIS A 24 -27.94 3.07 -15.18
C HIS A 24 -27.82 1.69 -15.83
N LEU A 25 -27.56 1.63 -17.14
CA LEU A 25 -27.40 0.37 -17.87
C LEU A 25 -26.16 -0.42 -17.40
N ARG A 26 -25.10 0.29 -16.98
CA ARG A 26 -23.86 -0.31 -16.46
C ARG A 26 -23.96 -0.77 -14.99
N ALA A 27 -25.02 -0.41 -14.28
CA ALA A 27 -25.27 -0.86 -12.91
C ALA A 27 -25.71 -2.33 -12.87
N HIS A 28 -25.37 -3.03 -11.78
CA HIS A 28 -25.71 -4.44 -11.61
C HIS A 28 -27.24 -4.69 -11.74
N PRO A 29 -27.69 -5.69 -12.51
CA PRO A 29 -29.12 -5.98 -12.70
C PRO A 29 -29.88 -6.16 -11.37
N ASP A 30 -29.33 -6.93 -10.42
CA ASP A 30 -29.94 -7.14 -9.10
C ASP A 30 -30.11 -5.84 -8.30
N PHE A 31 -29.13 -4.93 -8.41
CA PHE A 31 -29.21 -3.62 -7.77
C PHE A 31 -30.31 -2.77 -8.43
N ARG A 32 -30.40 -2.78 -9.77
CA ARG A 32 -31.44 -2.04 -10.51
C ARG A 32 -32.86 -2.52 -10.17
N GLY A 33 -33.02 -3.82 -9.88
CA GLY A 33 -34.29 -4.41 -9.44
C GLY A 33 -34.56 -4.32 -7.92
N SER A 34 -33.57 -3.88 -7.13
CA SER A 34 -33.65 -3.93 -5.66
C SER A 34 -34.62 -2.90 -5.06
N ALA A 35 -35.11 -3.20 -3.85
CA ALA A 35 -35.82 -2.22 -3.03
C ALA A 35 -34.91 -1.04 -2.63
N GLU A 36 -33.61 -1.27 -2.44
CA GLU A 36 -32.61 -0.24 -2.14
C GLU A 36 -32.61 0.85 -3.22
N PHE A 37 -32.51 0.45 -4.50
CA PHE A 37 -32.49 1.41 -5.61
C PHE A 37 -33.80 2.19 -5.75
N ARG A 38 -34.95 1.52 -5.56
CA ARG A 38 -36.27 2.18 -5.55
C ARG A 38 -36.38 3.21 -4.43
N ASN A 39 -35.89 2.90 -3.23
CA ASN A 39 -35.87 3.83 -2.10
C ASN A 39 -35.00 5.06 -2.36
N ILE A 40 -33.81 4.85 -2.95
CA ILE A 40 -32.89 5.93 -3.33
C ILE A 40 -33.55 6.83 -4.40
N LEU A 41 -34.12 6.25 -5.46
CA LEU A 41 -34.84 7.01 -6.48
C LEU A 41 -36.04 7.77 -5.89
N GLY A 42 -36.83 7.15 -5.02
CA GLY A 42 -37.97 7.79 -4.35
C GLY A 42 -37.55 8.95 -3.45
N ARG A 43 -36.39 8.86 -2.78
CA ARG A 43 -35.81 9.98 -2.02
C ARG A 43 -35.37 11.11 -2.96
N LEU A 44 -34.68 10.79 -4.04
CA LEU A 44 -34.16 11.78 -4.99
C LEU A 44 -35.29 12.49 -5.75
N LEU A 45 -36.35 11.77 -6.15
CA LEU A 45 -37.55 12.34 -6.76
C LEU A 45 -38.18 13.43 -5.88
N ARG A 46 -38.42 13.12 -4.59
CA ARG A 46 -38.97 14.09 -3.63
C ARG A 46 -38.06 15.30 -3.43
N ARG A 47 -36.74 15.10 -3.40
CA ARG A 47 -35.76 16.19 -3.27
C ARG A 47 -35.69 17.09 -4.49
N VAL A 48 -35.77 16.53 -5.69
CA VAL A 48 -35.83 17.30 -6.94
C VAL A 48 -37.12 18.12 -6.98
N GLN A 49 -38.26 17.54 -6.60
CA GLN A 49 -39.54 18.25 -6.53
C GLN A 49 -39.53 19.41 -5.53
N GLY A 50 -38.95 19.21 -4.33
CA GLY A 50 -38.89 20.25 -3.30
C GLY A 50 -37.84 21.33 -3.54
N ARG A 51 -36.71 21.02 -4.20
CA ARG A 51 -35.59 21.96 -4.42
C ARG A 51 -34.97 21.79 -5.81
N ARG A 52 -35.67 22.29 -6.83
CA ARG A 52 -35.30 22.16 -8.25
C ARG A 52 -33.93 22.75 -8.60
N ARG A 53 -33.50 23.82 -7.93
CA ARG A 53 -32.18 24.47 -8.14
C ARG A 53 -30.98 23.56 -7.84
N LYS A 54 -31.15 22.46 -7.10
CA LYS A 54 -30.08 21.50 -6.77
C LYS A 54 -30.12 20.24 -7.64
N VAL A 55 -30.78 20.27 -8.80
CA VAL A 55 -30.96 19.10 -9.68
C VAL A 55 -29.65 18.38 -9.99
N TYR A 56 -28.57 19.11 -10.31
CA TYR A 56 -27.26 18.52 -10.61
C TYR A 56 -26.61 17.82 -9.42
N VAL A 57 -26.85 18.29 -8.20
CA VAL A 57 -26.38 17.63 -6.98
C VAL A 57 -27.06 16.26 -6.82
N TYR A 58 -28.36 16.20 -7.07
CA TYR A 58 -29.14 14.96 -6.97
C TYR A 58 -28.84 13.99 -8.12
N ILE A 59 -28.58 14.51 -9.32
CA ILE A 59 -28.07 13.73 -10.44
C ILE A 59 -26.69 13.14 -10.09
N ASN A 60 -25.79 13.94 -9.51
CA ASN A 60 -24.48 13.46 -9.10
C ASN A 60 -24.55 12.42 -7.95
N GLU A 61 -25.47 12.59 -7.00
CA GLU A 61 -25.76 11.60 -5.95
C GLU A 61 -26.18 10.27 -6.58
N LEU A 62 -27.08 10.30 -7.58
CA LEU A 62 -27.51 9.11 -8.31
C LEU A 62 -26.37 8.49 -9.13
N CYS A 63 -25.58 9.30 -9.83
CA CYS A 63 -24.40 8.84 -10.59
C CYS A 63 -23.40 8.12 -9.69
N THR A 64 -23.16 8.66 -8.49
CA THR A 64 -22.22 8.08 -7.51
C THR A 64 -22.69 6.70 -7.04
N VAL A 65 -23.98 6.58 -6.72
CA VAL A 65 -24.60 5.30 -6.32
C VAL A 65 -24.52 4.27 -7.46
N LEU A 66 -24.85 4.66 -8.68
CA LEU A 66 -24.78 3.77 -9.85
C LEU A 66 -23.34 3.35 -10.16
N LYS A 67 -22.36 4.25 -10.01
CA LYS A 67 -20.92 3.97 -10.19
C LYS A 67 -20.40 2.99 -9.14
N ALA A 68 -20.83 3.13 -7.88
CA ALA A 68 -20.45 2.24 -6.80
C ALA A 68 -20.96 0.80 -6.98
N ARG A 69 -22.13 0.65 -7.62
CA ARG A 69 -22.78 -0.64 -7.91
C ARG A 69 -22.72 -1.03 -9.39
N ALA A 70 -21.74 -0.49 -10.12
CA ALA A 70 -21.51 -0.84 -11.52
C ALA A 70 -20.90 -2.25 -11.64
N LEU A 71 -21.25 -2.94 -12.72
CA LEU A 71 -20.59 -4.20 -13.09
C LEU A 71 -19.09 -3.93 -13.25
N ARG A 72 -18.29 -4.33 -12.27
CA ARG A 72 -16.84 -4.46 -12.45
C ARG A 72 -16.64 -5.64 -13.39
N ARG A 73 -16.52 -5.40 -14.71
CA ARG A 73 -16.02 -6.41 -15.65
C ARG A 73 -14.64 -6.83 -15.15
N ARG A 74 -14.57 -7.91 -14.38
CA ARG A 74 -13.37 -8.74 -14.35
C ARG A 74 -13.32 -9.38 -15.72
N LEU A 75 -12.32 -9.01 -16.54
CA LEU A 75 -12.01 -9.80 -17.72
C LEU A 75 -11.78 -11.25 -17.26
N PRO A 76 -12.38 -12.26 -17.89
CA PRO A 76 -12.01 -13.64 -17.66
C PRO A 76 -10.53 -13.79 -18.04
N LEU A 77 -9.70 -14.18 -17.08
CA LEU A 77 -8.38 -14.71 -17.38
C LEU A 77 -8.61 -15.97 -18.22
N ARG A 78 -8.14 -15.97 -19.47
CA ARG A 78 -8.08 -17.15 -20.32
C ARG A 78 -7.17 -18.17 -19.62
N SER A 79 -7.76 -19.25 -19.11
CA SER A 79 -7.03 -20.38 -18.57
C SER A 79 -6.21 -21.02 -19.70
N LEU A 80 -4.90 -21.12 -19.50
CA LEU A 80 -4.03 -21.96 -20.31
C LEU A 80 -4.22 -23.43 -19.91
N PRO A 81 -4.13 -24.38 -20.86
CA PRO A 81 -4.39 -25.78 -20.60
C PRO A 81 -3.26 -26.40 -19.76
N ALA A 82 -3.64 -27.13 -18.71
CA ALA A 82 -2.73 -28.00 -17.97
C ALA A 82 -2.46 -29.29 -18.77
N PRO A 83 -1.24 -29.85 -18.73
CA PRO A 83 -0.93 -31.09 -19.42
C PRO A 83 -1.32 -32.31 -18.58
N GLY A 84 -1.99 -33.27 -19.23
CA GLY A 84 -1.87 -34.71 -18.97
C GLY A 84 -2.53 -35.24 -17.69
N GLY A 85 -3.69 -35.88 -17.85
CA GLY A 85 -4.36 -36.61 -16.78
C GLY A 85 -3.74 -37.97 -16.50
N HIS A 86 -3.84 -38.39 -15.24
CA HIS A 86 -3.91 -39.79 -14.86
C HIS A 86 -5.11 -39.97 -13.93
N HIS A 87 -5.92 -40.96 -14.28
CA HIS A 87 -7.21 -41.32 -13.72
C HIS A 87 -6.98 -42.26 -12.51
N ASP A 88 -7.67 -42.04 -11.39
CA ASP A 88 -8.20 -43.14 -10.57
C ASP A 88 -9.36 -42.64 -9.69
N PRO A 89 -10.49 -43.37 -9.55
CA PRO A 89 -11.67 -42.90 -8.84
C PRO A 89 -11.80 -43.54 -7.45
N GLY A 90 -12.25 -42.80 -6.44
CA GLY A 90 -12.51 -43.40 -5.13
C GLY A 90 -13.06 -42.46 -4.06
N ALA A 91 -14.39 -42.54 -3.90
CA ALA A 91 -15.18 -42.24 -2.70
C ALA A 91 -15.67 -40.79 -2.43
N PRO A 92 -16.93 -40.63 -1.96
CA PRO A 92 -17.64 -39.36 -1.91
C PRO A 92 -17.60 -38.75 -0.49
N SER A 93 -17.57 -37.42 -0.40
CA SER A 93 -17.87 -36.71 0.85
C SER A 93 -19.07 -35.79 0.67
N GLN A 94 -20.09 -36.07 1.46
CA GLN A 94 -21.35 -35.38 1.58
C GLN A 94 -21.21 -34.08 2.39
N TYR A 95 -22.21 -33.21 2.19
CA TYR A 95 -22.77 -32.19 3.11
C TYR A 95 -22.45 -30.70 2.88
N PRO A 96 -23.43 -29.82 3.21
CA PRO A 96 -23.96 -28.88 2.23
C PRO A 96 -23.82 -27.40 2.62
N ASN A 97 -24.35 -26.59 1.71
CA ASN A 97 -24.53 -25.14 1.72
C ASN A 97 -25.51 -24.63 2.79
N ALA A 98 -25.22 -23.49 3.43
CA ALA A 98 -26.15 -22.43 3.91
C ALA A 98 -25.38 -21.41 4.79
N SER A 99 -25.16 -20.17 4.34
CA SER A 99 -26.00 -18.97 4.56
C SER A 99 -25.89 -18.33 5.97
N SER A 100 -25.27 -17.15 6.06
CA SER A 100 -25.93 -15.86 6.39
C SER A 100 -25.05 -14.86 7.19
N SER A 101 -25.26 -13.58 6.88
CA SER A 101 -25.18 -12.41 7.77
C SER A 101 -23.84 -11.67 7.97
N ASP A 102 -23.73 -10.52 7.28
CA ASP A 102 -22.93 -9.32 7.67
C ASP A 102 -23.48 -8.74 9.01
N PRO A 103 -22.82 -7.82 9.79
CA PRO A 103 -21.99 -6.70 9.31
C PRO A 103 -20.77 -6.28 10.19
N GLY A 104 -19.87 -5.44 9.64
CA GLY A 104 -19.09 -4.46 10.43
C GLY A 104 -17.55 -4.50 10.29
N ALA A 105 -16.96 -3.37 9.87
CA ALA A 105 -15.53 -3.08 9.70
C ALA A 105 -14.68 -3.14 10.99
N PRO A 106 -13.36 -2.83 10.99
CA PRO A 106 -12.26 -3.07 10.04
C PRO A 106 -11.14 -3.95 10.67
N SER A 107 -10.50 -4.84 9.89
CA SER A 107 -9.41 -5.68 10.39
C SER A 107 -8.11 -4.89 10.59
N GLN A 108 -7.83 -4.60 11.85
CA GLN A 108 -6.49 -4.40 12.40
C GLN A 108 -5.68 -5.70 12.23
N TYR A 109 -4.39 -5.59 11.92
CA TYR A 109 -3.44 -6.69 12.01
C TYR A 109 -2.88 -6.75 13.43
N PRO A 110 -2.98 -7.87 14.16
CA PRO A 110 -2.36 -7.99 15.46
C PRO A 110 -0.91 -8.44 15.33
N ASN A 111 -0.01 -7.58 15.80
CA ASN A 111 1.34 -7.96 16.25
C ASN A 111 1.22 -8.70 17.59
N ALA A 112 1.89 -9.86 17.70
CA ALA A 112 2.17 -10.50 18.99
C ALA A 112 3.69 -10.52 19.21
N PRO A 113 4.19 -10.06 20.38
CA PRO A 113 5.60 -10.10 20.72
C PRO A 113 5.94 -11.32 21.58
N SER A 114 6.94 -12.10 21.16
CA SER A 114 7.52 -13.15 22.00
C SER A 114 8.47 -12.52 23.03
N ARG A 115 8.02 -12.56 24.29
CA ARG A 115 8.84 -12.34 25.50
C ARG A 115 9.77 -13.55 25.70
N CYS A 116 11.06 -13.30 25.87
CA CYS A 116 11.95 -14.23 26.57
C CYS A 116 12.66 -13.47 27.70
N SER A 117 12.43 -13.98 28.91
CA SER A 117 12.92 -13.46 30.18
C SER A 117 14.40 -13.78 30.37
N SER A 118 15.16 -12.79 30.84
CA SER A 118 16.54 -12.93 31.32
C SER A 118 16.54 -13.27 32.81
N THR A 119 17.25 -14.34 33.18
CA THR A 119 17.75 -14.59 34.53
C THR A 119 19.20 -15.05 34.44
N SER A 120 19.98 -14.62 35.43
CA SER A 120 21.44 -14.52 35.39
C SER A 120 22.15 -15.72 36.02
N SER A 121 23.42 -15.86 35.61
CA SER A 121 24.58 -16.28 36.41
C SER A 121 24.87 -17.78 36.61
N GLN A 122 26.08 -18.19 36.14
CA GLN A 122 27.22 -18.72 36.92
C GLN A 122 28.00 -19.82 36.15
N HIS A 123 29.31 -19.57 36.00
CA HIS A 123 30.41 -20.51 35.70
C HIS A 123 30.52 -21.62 36.79
N PRO A 124 31.30 -22.74 36.66
CA PRO A 124 32.62 -22.80 36.02
C PRO A 124 33.07 -24.14 35.34
N SER A 125 34.32 -24.10 34.84
CA SER A 125 35.31 -25.18 34.73
C SER A 125 35.49 -25.94 33.40
N ALA A 126 36.70 -25.80 32.83
CA ALA A 126 37.32 -26.63 31.80
C ALA A 126 37.94 -27.92 32.39
N PRO A 127 38.33 -28.91 31.57
CA PRO A 127 39.77 -29.01 31.22
C PRO A 127 40.13 -29.50 29.79
N SER A 128 41.24 -28.94 29.28
CA SER A 128 42.37 -29.50 28.48
C SER A 128 42.22 -30.47 27.28
N CYS A 129 42.63 -29.94 26.10
CA CYS A 129 43.72 -30.36 25.17
C CYS A 129 43.77 -31.72 24.40
N ASN A 130 43.49 -31.62 23.08
CA ASN A 130 44.30 -32.02 21.87
C ASN A 130 44.65 -33.52 21.57
N PRO A 131 45.12 -33.88 20.35
CA PRO A 131 44.49 -33.79 19.01
C PRO A 131 44.67 -35.09 18.18
N GLN A 132 43.85 -35.38 17.15
CA GLN A 132 44.21 -36.36 16.10
C GLN A 132 43.33 -36.22 14.84
N ASP A 133 43.94 -35.73 13.76
CA ASP A 133 43.62 -35.98 12.34
C ASP A 133 44.66 -37.01 11.83
N PRO A 134 44.49 -37.77 10.71
CA PRO A 134 43.96 -37.28 9.43
C PRO A 134 43.23 -38.29 8.49
N HIS A 135 42.70 -37.74 7.39
CA HIS A 135 42.38 -38.32 6.08
C HIS A 135 40.98 -38.91 5.81
N GLY A 136 40.20 -38.15 5.03
CA GLY A 136 39.00 -38.59 4.32
C GLY A 136 38.50 -37.51 3.34
N ASP A 137 39.14 -37.44 2.17
CA ASP A 137 38.73 -36.93 0.85
C ASP A 137 37.73 -35.73 0.70
N PRO A 138 38.08 -34.66 -0.07
CA PRO A 138 37.17 -33.55 -0.37
C PRO A 138 36.52 -33.76 -1.74
N THR A 139 35.38 -34.45 -1.80
CA THR A 139 34.56 -34.48 -3.03
C THR A 139 33.13 -34.03 -2.78
N SER A 140 32.85 -32.84 -3.33
CA SER A 140 31.58 -32.49 -3.97
C SER A 140 30.28 -32.72 -3.19
N SER A 141 29.87 -31.75 -2.36
CA SER A 141 28.46 -31.32 -2.31
C SER A 141 28.21 -30.07 -1.46
N LEU A 142 29.01 -29.01 -1.62
CA LEU A 142 28.48 -27.66 -1.38
C LEU A 142 27.51 -27.33 -2.52
N ARG A 143 26.34 -27.99 -2.47
CA ARG A 143 25.16 -27.57 -3.21
C ARG A 143 24.87 -26.13 -2.80
N ARG A 144 25.36 -25.18 -3.60
CA ARG A 144 24.84 -23.81 -3.63
C ARG A 144 23.38 -23.89 -4.06
N SER A 145 22.51 -24.19 -3.12
CA SER A 145 21.06 -24.25 -3.31
C SER A 145 20.42 -23.24 -2.37
N GLY A 146 20.75 -21.96 -2.59
CA GLY A 146 20.06 -20.82 -1.97
C GLY A 146 19.37 -19.93 -3.02
N GLY A 147 20.00 -19.71 -4.17
CA GLY A 147 19.48 -18.84 -5.21
C GLY A 147 18.32 -19.44 -6.02
N GLY A 148 17.32 -18.61 -6.31
CA GLY A 148 16.21 -18.96 -7.20
C GLY A 148 16.64 -19.43 -8.59
N SER A 149 15.77 -20.16 -9.29
CA SER A 149 16.07 -20.69 -10.63
C SER A 149 16.59 -19.58 -11.55
N ARG A 150 17.80 -19.75 -12.10
CA ARG A 150 18.43 -18.75 -12.99
C ARG A 150 17.54 -18.38 -14.19
N ARG A 151 16.74 -19.35 -14.67
CA ARG A 151 15.76 -19.12 -15.74
C ARG A 151 14.62 -18.22 -15.27
N GLN A 152 14.11 -18.42 -14.06
CA GLN A 152 13.09 -17.57 -13.45
C GLN A 152 13.59 -16.14 -13.23
N ILE A 153 14.83 -15.98 -12.74
CA ILE A 153 15.45 -14.66 -12.54
C ILE A 153 15.52 -13.90 -13.87
N ARG A 154 16.07 -14.52 -14.92
CA ARG A 154 16.16 -13.91 -16.26
C ARG A 154 14.78 -13.53 -16.82
N HIS A 155 13.77 -14.38 -16.62
CA HIS A 155 12.41 -14.10 -17.07
C HIS A 155 11.82 -12.88 -16.35
N LEU A 156 11.97 -12.80 -15.02
CA LEU A 156 11.48 -11.67 -14.24
C LEU A 156 12.22 -10.36 -14.57
N GLU A 157 13.53 -10.41 -14.83
CA GLU A 157 14.32 -9.25 -15.29
C GLU A 157 13.90 -8.79 -16.68
N HIS A 158 13.60 -9.72 -17.59
CA HIS A 158 13.02 -9.38 -18.89
C HIS A 158 11.64 -8.73 -18.73
N LEU A 159 10.78 -9.29 -17.86
CA LEU A 159 9.45 -8.73 -17.61
C LEU A 159 9.50 -7.32 -16.99
N LEU A 160 10.49 -7.04 -16.12
CA LEU A 160 10.74 -5.69 -15.63
C LEU A 160 11.06 -4.72 -16.77
N ARG A 161 11.91 -5.11 -17.73
CA ARG A 161 12.22 -4.28 -18.90
C ARG A 161 10.99 -4.01 -19.76
N VAL A 162 10.18 -5.04 -20.03
CA VAL A 162 8.92 -4.88 -20.77
C VAL A 162 7.98 -3.92 -20.06
N TYR A 163 7.82 -4.03 -18.74
CA TYR A 163 6.98 -3.10 -17.97
C TYR A 163 7.55 -1.68 -17.94
N ALA A 164 8.87 -1.51 -17.86
CA ALA A 164 9.49 -0.19 -17.91
C ALA A 164 9.25 0.50 -19.26
N SER A 165 9.39 -0.22 -20.38
CA SER A 165 9.09 0.31 -21.71
C SER A 165 7.61 0.68 -21.87
N GLU A 166 6.69 -0.17 -21.39
CA GLU A 166 5.26 0.13 -21.49
C GLU A 166 4.84 1.30 -20.59
N ILE A 167 5.46 1.45 -19.41
CA ILE A 167 5.25 2.62 -18.54
C ILE A 167 5.68 3.90 -19.26
N ARG A 168 6.85 3.92 -19.92
CA ARG A 168 7.30 5.10 -20.68
C ARG A 168 6.31 5.47 -21.78
N ARG A 169 5.85 4.47 -22.55
CA ARG A 169 4.84 4.65 -23.60
C ARG A 169 3.53 5.23 -23.08
N LEU A 170 3.09 4.80 -21.89
CA LEU A 170 1.88 5.32 -21.24
C LEU A 170 2.07 6.74 -20.70
N GLN A 171 3.28 7.09 -20.24
CA GLN A 171 3.61 8.43 -19.76
C GLN A 171 3.67 9.48 -20.87
N GLU A 172 4.03 9.06 -22.09
CA GLU A 172 4.05 9.92 -23.29
C GLU A 172 2.67 10.09 -23.94
N ARG A 173 1.69 9.26 -23.58
CA ARG A 173 0.35 9.33 -24.16
C ARG A 173 -0.42 10.53 -23.61
N GLU A 174 -0.92 11.36 -24.51
CA GLU A 174 -1.88 12.41 -24.19
C GLU A 174 -3.25 11.81 -23.83
N LEU A 175 -3.92 12.40 -22.83
CA LEU A 175 -5.25 11.98 -22.39
C LEU A 175 -6.27 13.05 -22.78
N ASP A 176 -7.37 12.63 -23.39
CA ASP A 176 -8.54 13.49 -23.58
C ASP A 176 -9.46 13.50 -22.34
N LEU A 177 -10.50 14.34 -22.39
CA LEU A 177 -11.44 14.51 -21.28
C LEU A 177 -12.28 13.25 -21.00
N GLU A 178 -12.58 12.43 -22.01
CA GLU A 178 -13.35 11.20 -21.83
C GLU A 178 -12.50 10.10 -21.19
N GLU A 179 -11.23 10.01 -21.60
CA GLU A 179 -10.25 9.10 -21.06
C GLU A 179 -9.92 9.40 -19.60
N LEU A 180 -9.89 10.67 -19.18
CA LEU A 180 -9.71 11.05 -17.76
C LEU A 180 -10.79 10.42 -16.85
N ASP A 181 -12.01 10.27 -17.37
CA ASP A 181 -13.15 9.68 -16.66
C ASP A 181 -13.23 8.14 -16.79
N SER A 182 -12.35 7.56 -17.61
CA SER A 182 -12.27 6.12 -17.87
C SER A 182 -11.55 5.39 -16.74
N ALA A 183 -12.13 4.25 -16.32
CA ALA A 183 -11.47 3.34 -15.38
C ALA A 183 -10.26 2.61 -16.00
N ASP A 184 -10.12 2.69 -17.33
CA ASP A 184 -9.02 2.12 -18.10
C ASP A 184 -8.19 3.21 -18.78
N SER A 185 -8.15 4.41 -18.18
CA SER A 185 -7.29 5.51 -18.65
C SER A 185 -5.80 5.10 -18.67
N PRO A 186 -4.99 5.64 -19.59
CA PRO A 186 -3.55 5.40 -19.65
C PRO A 186 -2.86 5.63 -18.30
N TYR A 187 -3.25 6.69 -17.58
CA TYR A 187 -2.77 7.01 -16.24
C TYR A 187 -3.03 5.90 -15.20
N LEU A 188 -4.25 5.33 -15.18
CA LEU A 188 -4.58 4.23 -14.27
C LEU A 188 -3.91 2.91 -14.69
N GLN A 189 -3.69 2.71 -15.99
CA GLN A 189 -2.91 1.57 -16.49
C GLN A 189 -1.44 1.66 -16.04
N GLU A 190 -0.82 2.83 -16.13
CA GLU A 190 0.55 3.11 -15.67
C GLU A 190 0.72 2.75 -14.19
N ASN A 191 -0.17 3.24 -13.32
CA ASN A 191 -0.16 2.91 -11.89
C ASN A 191 -0.31 1.40 -11.64
N ARG A 192 -1.18 0.70 -12.39
CA ARG A 192 -1.34 -0.77 -12.27
C ARG A 192 -0.05 -1.51 -12.68
N LEU A 193 0.65 -1.05 -13.71
CA LEU A 193 1.94 -1.61 -14.12
C LEU A 193 3.04 -1.32 -13.10
N LYS A 194 3.16 -0.09 -12.59
CA LYS A 194 4.11 0.26 -11.51
C LYS A 194 3.95 -0.64 -10.27
N ARG A 195 2.70 -0.91 -9.85
CA ARG A 195 2.42 -1.85 -8.74
C ARG A 195 2.82 -3.31 -9.06
N ARG A 196 2.64 -3.76 -10.30
CA ARG A 196 3.09 -5.10 -10.74
C ARG A 196 4.61 -5.17 -10.79
N MET A 197 5.26 -4.12 -11.28
CA MET A 197 6.71 -3.97 -11.33
C MET A 197 7.34 -4.11 -9.94
N MET A 198 6.79 -3.43 -8.92
CA MET A 198 7.27 -3.56 -7.54
C MET A 198 7.12 -4.97 -6.97
N ARG A 199 6.05 -5.70 -7.32
CA ARG A 199 5.90 -7.12 -6.91
C ARG A 199 6.97 -8.01 -7.54
N ILE A 200 7.30 -7.77 -8.80
CA ILE A 200 8.39 -8.50 -9.49
C ILE A 200 9.74 -8.15 -8.84
N PHE A 201 9.98 -6.87 -8.55
CA PHE A 201 11.20 -6.41 -7.88
C PHE A 201 11.38 -7.10 -6.53
N HIS A 202 10.37 -7.11 -5.65
CA HIS A 202 10.46 -7.83 -4.38
C HIS A 202 10.71 -9.33 -4.55
N ARG A 203 10.07 -9.96 -5.56
CA ARG A 203 10.32 -11.38 -5.85
C ARG A 203 11.76 -11.62 -6.33
N LEU A 204 12.31 -10.71 -7.13
CA LEU A 204 13.71 -10.77 -7.55
C LEU A 204 14.67 -10.62 -6.38
N CYS A 205 14.42 -9.69 -5.46
CA CYS A 205 15.20 -9.54 -4.23
C CYS A 205 15.23 -10.83 -3.41
N GLN A 206 14.07 -11.48 -3.25
CA GLN A 206 13.97 -12.78 -2.58
C GLN A 206 14.79 -13.88 -3.28
N LEU A 207 14.66 -13.99 -4.61
CA LEU A 207 15.35 -15.04 -5.38
C LEU A 207 16.87 -14.81 -5.46
N LYS A 208 17.33 -13.56 -5.33
CA LYS A 208 18.74 -13.17 -5.32
C LYS A 208 19.33 -13.06 -3.90
N GLU A 209 18.53 -13.30 -2.87
CA GLU A 209 18.92 -13.14 -1.46
C GLU A 209 19.51 -11.75 -1.14
N CYS A 210 18.89 -10.70 -1.68
CA CYS A 210 19.29 -9.31 -1.42
C CYS A 210 18.18 -8.49 -0.79
N SER A 211 18.57 -7.36 -0.19
CA SER A 211 17.63 -6.41 0.41
C SER A 211 16.70 -5.79 -0.65
N SER A 212 15.48 -5.44 -0.25
CA SER A 212 14.53 -4.69 -1.08
C SER A 212 14.72 -3.17 -1.02
N LEU A 213 15.81 -2.71 -0.40
CA LEU A 213 16.17 -1.29 -0.36
C LEU A 213 16.49 -0.79 -1.77
N THR A 214 15.99 0.40 -2.08
CA THR A 214 16.10 1.02 -3.40
C THR A 214 17.12 2.16 -3.44
N GLY A 215 17.70 2.52 -2.28
CA GLY A 215 18.65 3.62 -2.16
C GLY A 215 17.96 4.99 -2.02
N ARG A 216 16.67 5.00 -1.71
CA ARG A 216 15.90 6.24 -1.54
C ARG A 216 16.37 7.06 -0.35
N VAL A 217 16.18 8.37 -0.43
CA VAL A 217 16.54 9.28 0.68
C VAL A 217 15.70 8.99 1.93
N LEU A 218 14.45 8.54 1.77
CA LEU A 218 13.63 8.10 2.90
C LEU A 218 14.19 6.87 3.65
N GLU A 219 15.01 6.04 3.01
CA GLU A 219 15.65 4.87 3.63
C GLU A 219 16.87 5.27 4.48
N GLN A 220 17.39 6.49 4.31
CA GLN A 220 18.53 6.98 5.06
C GLN A 220 18.16 7.27 6.52
N ARG A 221 18.94 6.69 7.42
CA ARG A 221 18.76 6.83 8.87
C ARG A 221 19.12 8.24 9.33
N ILE A 222 18.16 8.93 9.94
CA ILE A 222 18.39 10.21 10.63
C ILE A 222 19.00 9.91 11.98
N ARG A 223 20.22 10.38 12.24
CA ARG A 223 20.84 10.30 13.57
C ARG A 223 20.33 11.43 14.45
N PHE A 224 20.05 11.16 15.73
CA PHE A 224 19.61 12.19 16.67
C PHE A 224 20.53 12.26 17.88
N ARG A 225 21.08 13.44 18.17
CA ARG A 225 21.99 13.72 19.29
C ARG A 225 21.67 15.05 19.98
N GLY A 226 20.40 15.47 19.94
CA GLY A 226 19.98 16.79 20.45
C GLY A 226 20.01 16.93 21.97
N THR A 227 20.12 15.83 22.73
CA THR A 227 20.13 15.87 24.19
C THR A 227 21.46 15.37 24.77
N ARG A 228 21.73 15.73 26.03
CA ARG A 228 22.89 15.23 26.80
C ARG A 228 22.73 13.77 27.25
N TYR A 229 21.55 13.17 27.07
CA TYR A 229 21.22 11.83 27.55
C TYR A 229 21.19 10.83 26.38
N PRO A 230 22.21 9.95 26.25
CA PRO A 230 22.27 8.98 25.16
C PRO A 230 21.07 8.04 25.09
N GLU A 231 20.45 7.74 26.21
CA GLU A 231 19.27 6.87 26.35
C GLU A 231 18.07 7.50 25.64
N VAL A 232 17.85 8.79 25.87
CA VAL A 232 16.81 9.59 25.22
C VAL A 232 17.10 9.70 23.72
N ASN A 233 18.35 10.00 23.36
CA ASN A 233 18.77 10.12 21.97
C ASN A 233 18.49 8.83 21.18
N ARG A 234 18.85 7.65 21.75
CA ARG A 234 18.58 6.34 21.14
C ARG A 234 17.08 6.04 21.03
N SER A 235 16.26 6.49 21.99
CA SER A 235 14.80 6.28 21.93
C SER A 235 14.17 7.08 20.80
N ILE A 236 14.46 8.38 20.74
CA ILE A 236 13.98 9.27 19.68
C ILE A 236 14.50 8.80 18.32
N GLU A 237 15.79 8.49 18.20
CA GLU A 237 16.37 8.01 16.94
C GLU A 237 15.69 6.73 16.44
N ARG A 238 15.41 5.78 17.33
CA ARG A 238 14.70 4.55 16.95
C ARG A 238 13.28 4.85 16.48
N PHE A 239 12.62 5.82 17.11
CA PHE A 239 11.23 6.17 16.82
C PHE A 239 11.08 6.87 15.46
N ILE A 240 11.91 7.88 15.18
CA ILE A 240 11.83 8.70 13.94
C ILE A 240 12.24 7.94 12.67
N ASN A 241 12.97 6.82 12.82
CA ASN A 241 13.43 5.99 11.71
C ASN A 241 12.52 4.77 11.45
N ARG A 242 11.33 4.72 12.07
CA ARG A 242 10.30 3.74 11.70
C ARG A 242 9.68 4.11 10.34
N PRO A 243 9.18 3.13 9.56
CA PRO A 243 8.48 3.42 8.32
C PRO A 243 7.26 4.32 8.60
N ASP A 244 7.06 5.32 7.75
CA ASP A 244 5.96 6.30 7.81
C ASP A 244 5.84 7.10 9.12
N ALA A 245 6.86 7.09 9.97
CA ALA A 245 6.86 7.87 11.20
C ALA A 245 6.99 9.37 10.91
N PHE A 246 6.00 10.14 11.39
CA PHE A 246 6.06 11.60 11.48
C PHE A 246 5.48 12.01 12.82
N PRO A 247 6.32 12.14 13.85
CA PRO A 247 5.86 12.31 15.21
C PRO A 247 5.32 13.71 15.46
N ASP A 248 4.34 13.82 16.34
CA ASP A 248 3.95 15.11 16.92
C ASP A 248 4.77 15.42 18.20
N TYR A 249 4.51 16.56 18.82
CA TYR A 249 5.17 16.94 20.07
C TYR A 249 4.91 15.93 21.21
N SER A 250 3.68 15.43 21.30
CA SER A 250 3.26 14.51 22.36
C SER A 250 3.96 13.17 22.24
N ASP A 251 4.19 12.69 21.02
CA ASP A 251 4.93 11.48 20.73
C ASP A 251 6.38 11.59 21.18
N ILE A 252 7.05 12.71 20.88
CA ILE A 252 8.43 12.96 21.32
C ILE A 252 8.51 13.07 22.85
N LEU A 253 7.57 13.78 23.47
CA LEU A 253 7.50 13.89 24.93
C LEU A 253 7.26 12.53 25.59
N ARG A 254 6.43 11.66 25.00
CA ARG A 254 6.20 10.29 25.47
C ARG A 254 7.47 9.45 25.38
N GLU A 255 8.23 9.55 24.29
CA GLU A 255 9.52 8.87 24.16
C GLU A 255 10.53 9.32 25.22
N ILE A 256 10.61 10.63 25.50
CA ILE A 256 11.50 11.18 26.54
C ILE A 256 11.07 10.72 27.94
N ARG A 257 9.77 10.80 28.27
CA ARG A 257 9.24 10.31 29.55
C ARG A 257 9.51 8.82 29.73
N GLY A 258 9.28 8.03 28.68
CA GLY A 258 9.55 6.59 28.68
C GLY A 258 11.03 6.26 28.89
N ALA A 259 11.92 6.99 28.22
CA ALA A 259 13.36 6.84 28.39
C ALA A 259 13.83 7.24 29.80
N SER A 260 13.33 8.37 30.31
CA SER A 260 13.65 8.87 31.66
C SER A 260 13.23 7.88 32.76
N ALA A 261 11.99 7.37 32.68
CA ALA A 261 11.47 6.40 33.63
C ALA A 261 12.20 5.06 33.56
N ARG A 262 12.51 4.57 32.35
CA ARG A 262 13.21 3.29 32.15
C ARG A 262 14.64 3.31 32.69
N HIS A 263 15.33 4.44 32.56
CA HIS A 263 16.74 4.56 32.90
C HIS A 263 17.00 5.34 34.20
N GLY A 264 15.95 5.73 34.94
CA GLY A 264 16.08 6.42 36.22
C GLY A 264 16.80 7.77 36.13
N LEU A 265 16.57 8.54 35.05
CA LEU A 265 17.34 9.77 34.76
C LEU A 265 17.01 10.95 35.69
N GLY A 266 15.95 10.85 36.53
CA GLY A 266 15.58 11.88 37.49
C GLY A 266 15.14 13.22 36.87
N LEU A 267 14.73 13.23 35.59
CA LEU A 267 14.38 14.45 34.88
C LEU A 267 13.06 15.04 35.40
N GLY A 268 13.07 16.32 35.76
CA GLY A 268 11.87 17.05 36.16
C GLY A 268 10.91 17.28 34.98
N ARG A 269 9.62 17.48 35.27
CA ARG A 269 8.57 17.67 34.24
C ARG A 269 8.90 18.81 33.26
N ARG A 270 9.24 20.00 33.77
CA ARG A 270 9.57 21.16 32.93
C ARG A 270 10.81 20.93 32.06
N GLN A 271 11.81 20.22 32.60
CA GLN A 271 13.02 19.87 31.87
C GLN A 271 12.72 18.93 30.69
N MET A 272 11.87 17.92 30.91
CA MET A 272 11.42 17.01 29.85
C MET A 272 10.58 17.73 28.79
N GLU A 273 9.71 18.66 29.20
CA GLU A 273 8.88 19.45 28.28
C GLU A 273 9.73 20.36 27.38
N ASN A 274 10.75 21.04 27.94
CA ASN A 274 11.70 21.85 27.18
C ASN A 274 12.53 20.99 26.22
N MET A 275 13.06 19.85 26.70
CA MET A 275 13.81 18.91 25.87
C MET A 275 12.96 18.36 24.72
N ALA A 276 11.67 18.08 24.98
CA ALA A 276 10.75 17.63 23.94
C ALA A 276 10.49 18.71 22.88
N GLN A 277 10.39 19.98 23.28
CA GLN A 277 10.16 21.08 22.35
C GLN A 277 11.35 21.26 21.39
N GLU A 278 12.58 21.25 21.93
CA GLU A 278 13.80 21.34 21.13
C GLU A 278 13.96 20.12 20.21
N ALA A 279 13.81 18.91 20.76
CA ALA A 279 13.92 17.68 20.00
C ALA A 279 12.86 17.59 18.89
N PHE A 280 11.62 17.98 19.17
CA PHE A 280 10.53 18.01 18.19
C PHE A 280 10.85 18.94 17.02
N ARG A 281 11.34 20.15 17.28
CA ARG A 281 11.72 21.10 16.23
C ARG A 281 12.86 20.58 15.37
N GLU A 282 13.92 20.05 16.00
CA GLU A 282 15.08 19.51 15.28
C GLU A 282 14.71 18.30 14.42
N VAL A 283 14.01 17.32 15.01
CA VAL A 283 13.55 16.13 14.31
C VAL A 283 12.59 16.48 13.17
N GLY A 284 11.64 17.38 13.43
CA GLY A 284 10.66 17.84 12.44
C GLY A 284 11.34 18.43 11.20
N ASN A 285 12.31 19.33 11.40
CA ASN A 285 13.09 19.92 10.31
C ASN A 285 13.82 18.84 9.50
N ARG A 286 14.52 17.91 10.16
CA ARG A 286 15.24 16.82 9.47
C ARG A 286 14.31 15.88 8.71
N LEU A 287 13.15 15.56 9.26
CA LEU A 287 12.15 14.71 8.59
C LEU A 287 11.54 15.41 7.37
N GLN A 288 11.26 16.71 7.48
CA GLN A 288 10.75 17.51 6.37
C GLN A 288 11.80 17.62 5.26
N GLU A 289 13.04 17.94 5.60
CA GLU A 289 14.16 18.01 4.65
C GLU A 289 14.36 16.66 3.95
N ARG A 290 14.39 15.55 4.69
CA ARG A 290 14.50 14.20 4.11
C ARG A 290 13.37 13.90 3.11
N ARG A 291 12.13 14.26 3.44
CA ARG A 291 10.97 14.09 2.54
C ARG A 291 11.06 15.01 1.32
N HIS A 292 11.52 16.24 1.50
CA HIS A 292 11.70 17.18 0.41
C HIS A 292 12.77 16.70 -0.57
N LEU A 293 13.94 16.29 -0.06
CA LEU A 293 15.00 15.72 -0.89
C LEU A 293 14.55 14.45 -1.61
N ASP A 294 13.83 13.55 -0.93
CA ASP A 294 13.29 12.35 -1.56
C ASP A 294 12.31 12.70 -2.69
N LEU A 295 11.46 13.71 -2.51
CA LEU A 295 10.61 14.22 -3.58
C LEU A 295 11.47 14.72 -4.74
N VAL A 296 12.38 15.67 -4.50
CA VAL A 296 13.19 16.31 -5.55
C VAL A 296 14.00 15.28 -6.36
N TYR A 297 14.65 14.32 -5.71
CA TYR A 297 15.47 13.31 -6.40
C TYR A 297 14.67 12.23 -7.12
N ASN A 298 13.39 12.03 -6.77
CA ASN A 298 12.55 10.98 -7.34
C ASN A 298 11.27 11.54 -8.00
N PHE A 299 11.29 12.83 -8.34
CA PHE A 299 10.16 13.50 -8.97
C PHE A 299 10.13 13.22 -10.48
N GLY A 300 8.90 13.10 -11.01
CA GLY A 300 8.67 13.10 -12.44
C GLY A 300 9.02 11.79 -13.15
N SER A 301 9.54 11.91 -14.37
CA SER A 301 9.89 10.83 -15.28
C SER A 301 10.95 11.28 -16.30
N HIS A 302 11.26 10.44 -17.29
CA HIS A 302 12.18 10.78 -18.37
C HIS A 302 11.80 12.04 -19.15
N LEU A 303 10.53 12.46 -19.11
CA LEU A 303 10.04 13.69 -19.72
C LEU A 303 10.45 14.97 -18.95
N THR A 304 10.86 14.84 -17.69
CA THR A 304 11.18 15.97 -16.80
C THR A 304 12.63 15.96 -16.32
N ASP A 305 13.40 14.91 -16.62
CA ASP A 305 14.78 14.73 -16.15
C ASP A 305 15.73 15.84 -16.65
N GLU A 306 15.44 16.44 -17.81
CA GLU A 306 16.26 17.50 -18.41
C GLU A 306 15.85 18.92 -17.99
N TYR A 307 14.91 19.06 -17.05
CA TYR A 307 14.45 20.36 -16.57
C TYR A 307 15.60 21.18 -15.98
N ARG A 308 15.70 22.46 -16.39
CA ARG A 308 16.64 23.44 -15.84
C ARG A 308 15.88 24.70 -15.41
N PRO A 309 16.09 25.20 -14.19
CA PRO A 309 15.60 26.52 -13.80
C PRO A 309 16.32 27.57 -14.66
N GLY A 310 15.54 28.47 -15.27
CA GLY A 310 16.04 29.54 -16.14
C GLY A 310 16.63 30.72 -15.39
#